data_AF-T1A109-F1
#
_entry.id   AF-T1A109-F1
#
_cell.length_a   1.000
_cell.length_b   1.000
_cell.length_c   1.000
_cell.angle_alpha   90.00
_cell.angle_beta   90.00
_cell.angle_gamma   90.00
#
_symmetry.space_group_name_H-M   'P 1'
#
loop_
_entity.id
_entity.type
_entity.pdbx_description
1 polymer ?
#
loop_
_entity_poly.entity_id
_entity_poly.type
_entity_poly.pdbx_seq_one_letter_code
_entity_poly.pdbx_strand_id
1 'polypeptide(L)'
;MVRRYFHETDVVTPQSVFYQPTRSASERLGKLLGTNAFEFPKDETILQKFIEMATDKDSLILDSFAGSGTTGHAVLKQNAEDGGQRRFILVEMDAAIARDVTAERVRRVAQGYTNAKGEPVAGLGGGFQFCRLSAEPLFDADGQIRRDVRFAQLAEFVWFVETGSGYTQPSFRGDAVEPGIQKEKLDSRLRGHDEDERGHDEDERGHDEDGHGQ
;
A
#
# COMPACT_ATOMS: atom_id res chain seq x y z
N MET A 1 47.60 22.08 -2.70
CA MET A 1 46.54 21.25 -3.32
C MET A 1 46.65 19.85 -2.71
N VAL A 2 45.72 19.49 -1.82
CA VAL A 2 45.76 18.20 -1.11
C VAL A 2 45.18 17.13 -2.03
N ARG A 3 45.94 16.07 -2.35
CA ARG A 3 45.40 14.88 -3.03
C ARG A 3 44.73 14.03 -1.95
N ARG A 4 43.43 13.80 -2.11
CA ARG A 4 42.65 12.89 -1.26
C ARG A 4 42.44 11.60 -2.05
N TYR A 5 42.77 10.47 -1.46
CA TYR A 5 42.65 9.18 -2.13
C TYR A 5 41.19 8.71 -2.11
N PHE A 6 40.78 7.92 -3.11
CA PHE A 6 39.37 7.55 -3.31
C PHE A 6 38.72 6.89 -2.06
N HIS A 7 39.49 6.08 -1.32
CA HIS A 7 39.08 5.41 -0.07
C HIS A 7 39.04 6.34 1.16
N GLU A 8 39.52 7.58 1.05
CA GLU A 8 39.44 8.60 2.11
C GLU A 8 38.24 9.54 1.91
N THR A 9 37.41 9.23 0.90
CA THR A 9 36.18 9.94 0.49
C THR A 9 34.97 9.02 0.48
N ASP A 10 34.97 7.97 1.30
CA ASP A 10 33.87 6.99 1.35
C ASP A 10 32.60 7.53 2.02
N VAL A 11 32.67 8.72 2.65
CA VAL A 11 31.52 9.35 3.30
C VAL A 11 31.28 10.72 2.67
N VAL A 12 30.28 10.79 1.79
CA VAL A 12 29.80 12.04 1.22
C VAL A 12 28.70 12.58 2.12
N THR A 13 28.84 13.83 2.57
CA THR A 13 27.75 14.50 3.29
C THR A 13 26.56 14.67 2.35
N PRO A 14 25.35 14.25 2.74
CA PRO A 14 24.15 14.43 1.93
C PRO A 14 23.94 15.91 1.60
N GLN A 15 23.50 16.21 0.37
CA GLN A 15 23.04 17.55 0.05
C GLN A 15 21.74 17.86 0.81
N SER A 16 21.56 19.12 1.21
CA SER A 16 20.34 19.56 1.89
C SER A 16 19.13 19.71 0.96
N VAL A 17 19.35 19.70 -0.36
CA VAL A 17 18.30 19.89 -1.38
C VAL A 17 18.34 18.72 -2.37
N PHE A 18 17.20 18.04 -2.52
CA PHE A 18 17.00 17.00 -3.52
C PHE A 18 16.00 17.48 -4.58
N TYR A 19 16.46 17.60 -5.83
CA TYR A 19 15.59 17.94 -6.95
C TYR A 19 15.02 16.66 -7.57
N GLN A 20 13.70 16.45 -7.43
CA GLN A 20 13.02 15.30 -7.99
C GLN A 20 11.59 15.69 -8.44
N PRO A 21 11.23 15.52 -9.72
CA PRO A 21 9.88 15.83 -10.20
C PRO A 21 8.81 14.86 -9.67
N THR A 22 7.76 15.41 -9.04
CA THR A 22 6.66 14.62 -8.43
C THR A 22 5.91 13.73 -9.41
N ARG A 23 5.65 14.23 -10.63
CA ARG A 23 4.91 13.51 -11.67
C ARG A 23 5.49 12.13 -11.97
N SER A 24 6.81 11.99 -11.84
CA SER A 24 7.51 10.74 -12.11
C SER A 24 7.11 9.61 -11.14
N ALA A 25 6.84 9.93 -9.87
CA ALA A 25 6.40 8.95 -8.88
C ALA A 25 5.00 8.42 -9.17
N SER A 26 4.06 9.30 -9.51
CA SER A 26 2.69 8.92 -9.90
C SER A 26 2.69 8.03 -11.14
N GLU A 27 3.47 8.37 -12.16
CA GLU A 27 3.57 7.57 -13.38
C GLU A 27 4.18 6.18 -13.13
N ARG A 28 5.21 6.09 -12.29
CA ARG A 28 5.82 4.79 -11.92
C ARG A 28 4.86 3.93 -11.11
N LEU A 29 4.13 4.51 -10.17
CA LEU A 29 3.09 3.79 -9.43
C LEU A 29 1.96 3.32 -10.35
N GLY A 30 1.47 4.18 -11.23
CA GLY A 30 0.41 3.84 -12.19
C GLY A 30 0.83 2.70 -13.12
N LYS A 31 2.07 2.69 -13.61
CA LYS A 31 2.63 1.59 -14.40
C LYS A 31 2.74 0.29 -13.61
N LEU A 32 3.04 0.37 -12.32
CA LEU A 32 3.21 -0.79 -11.45
C LEU A 32 1.87 -1.43 -11.09
N LEU A 33 0.86 -0.62 -10.74
CA LEU A 33 -0.47 -1.11 -10.37
C LEU A 33 -1.39 -1.35 -11.57
N GLY A 34 -1.10 -0.74 -12.72
CA GLY A 34 -1.95 -0.79 -13.91
C GLY A 34 -3.15 0.18 -13.84
N THR A 35 -3.22 1.00 -12.80
CA THR A 35 -4.25 2.02 -12.61
C THR A 35 -3.70 3.15 -11.73
N ASN A 36 -4.31 4.33 -11.82
CA ASN A 36 -3.98 5.46 -10.95
C ASN A 36 -4.72 5.32 -9.60
N ALA A 37 -4.26 4.36 -8.78
CA ALA A 37 -4.92 4.03 -7.51
C ALA A 37 -4.64 5.02 -6.36
N PHE A 38 -3.67 5.93 -6.53
CA PHE A 38 -3.24 6.83 -5.46
C PHE A 38 -2.76 8.17 -6.01
N GLU A 39 -3.32 9.25 -5.50
CA GLU A 39 -2.94 10.63 -5.82
C GLU A 39 -1.72 11.00 -4.95
N PHE A 40 -0.59 11.34 -5.57
CA PHE A 40 0.63 11.82 -4.88
C PHE A 40 1.41 10.77 -4.04
N PRO A 41 1.86 9.65 -4.64
CA PRO A 41 2.81 8.80 -3.96
C PRO A 41 4.14 9.54 -3.70
N LYS A 42 4.76 9.26 -2.55
CA LYS A 42 6.16 9.66 -2.31
C LYS A 42 7.06 9.00 -3.36
N ASP A 43 8.18 9.64 -3.67
CA ASP A 43 9.18 9.11 -4.61
C ASP A 43 10.09 8.08 -3.94
N GLU A 44 10.08 6.85 -4.46
CA GLU A 44 10.84 5.73 -3.92
C GLU A 44 12.36 5.86 -4.09
N THR A 45 12.82 6.62 -5.09
CA THR A 45 14.25 6.86 -5.30
C THR A 45 14.81 7.82 -4.26
N ILE A 46 14.00 8.77 -3.81
CA ILE A 46 14.36 9.68 -2.71
C ILE A 46 14.35 8.94 -1.38
N LEU A 47 13.31 8.14 -1.12
CA LEU A 47 13.28 7.32 0.09
C LEU A 47 14.43 6.30 0.14
N GLN A 48 14.79 5.70 -1.00
CA GLN A 48 15.93 4.79 -1.07
C GLN A 48 17.23 5.47 -0.62
N LYS A 49 17.51 6.68 -1.10
CA LYS A 49 18.68 7.46 -0.67
C LYS A 49 18.67 7.70 0.84
N PHE A 50 17.52 8.06 1.41
CA PHE A 50 17.42 8.24 2.87
C PHE A 50 17.69 6.93 3.63
N ILE A 51 17.18 5.81 3.14
CA ILE A 51 17.42 4.50 3.73
C ILE A 51 18.91 4.16 3.66
N GLU A 52 19.55 4.33 2.51
CA GLU A 52 20.99 4.11 2.32
C GLU A 52 21.82 4.95 3.31
N MET A 53 21.50 6.24 3.47
CA MET A 53 22.28 7.16 4.29
C MET A 53 22.02 7.03 5.80
N ALA A 54 20.83 6.61 6.20
CA ALA A 54 20.37 6.66 7.60
C ALA A 54 20.26 5.30 8.28
N THR A 55 20.54 4.19 7.58
CA THR A 55 20.32 2.84 8.12
C THR A 55 21.46 1.87 7.81
N ASP A 56 21.72 0.99 8.78
CA ASP A 56 22.58 -0.18 8.59
C ASP A 56 21.86 -1.25 7.77
N LYS A 57 22.62 -2.22 7.27
CA LYS A 57 22.12 -3.29 6.38
C LYS A 57 21.07 -4.21 7.01
N ASP A 58 20.89 -4.22 8.33
CA ASP A 58 19.95 -5.08 9.06
C ASP A 58 18.89 -4.28 9.86
N SER A 59 18.81 -2.97 9.60
CA SER A 59 17.91 -2.06 10.30
C SER A 59 16.42 -2.42 10.13
N LEU A 60 15.62 -2.10 11.15
CA LEU A 60 14.15 -2.13 11.10
C LEU A 60 13.61 -0.73 10.87
N ILE A 61 12.83 -0.56 9.81
CA ILE A 61 12.32 0.73 9.34
C ILE A 61 10.81 0.80 9.60
N LEU A 62 10.34 1.83 10.29
CA LEU A 62 8.91 2.05 10.55
C LEU A 62 8.42 3.23 9.74
N ASP A 63 7.31 3.03 9.03
CA ASP A 63 6.53 4.10 8.41
C ASP A 63 5.08 4.01 8.89
N SER A 64 4.70 4.93 9.78
CA SER A 64 3.36 5.00 10.35
C SER A 64 2.32 5.65 9.42
N PHE A 65 2.75 6.13 8.24
CA PHE A 65 1.91 6.79 7.24
C PHE A 65 2.25 6.24 5.84
N ALA A 66 2.10 4.93 5.69
CA ALA A 66 2.62 4.21 4.54
C ALA A 66 2.03 4.69 3.21
N GLY A 67 0.75 5.09 3.18
CA GLY A 67 0.04 5.51 1.99
C GLY A 67 0.21 4.48 0.89
N SER A 68 0.72 4.90 -0.28
CA SER A 68 0.98 3.98 -1.39
C SER A 68 2.03 2.89 -1.14
N GLY A 69 2.70 2.81 0.01
CA GLY A 69 3.72 1.79 0.31
C GLY A 69 5.10 2.08 -0.29
N THR A 70 5.43 3.36 -0.53
CA THR A 70 6.71 3.77 -1.11
C THR A 70 7.90 3.32 -0.25
N THR A 71 7.80 3.40 1.07
CA THR A 71 8.89 3.01 1.98
C THR A 71 9.24 1.52 1.85
N GLY A 72 8.24 0.62 1.83
CA GLY A 72 8.49 -0.81 1.62
C GLY A 72 9.15 -1.11 0.27
N HIS A 73 8.72 -0.43 -0.80
CA HIS A 73 9.38 -0.52 -2.10
C HIS A 73 10.87 -0.11 -1.99
N ALA A 74 11.14 1.05 -1.41
CA ALA A 74 12.50 1.58 -1.30
C ALA A 74 13.43 0.67 -0.47
N VAL A 75 12.91 0.04 0.59
CA VAL A 75 13.67 -0.94 1.41
C VAL A 75 14.04 -2.17 0.59
N LEU A 76 13.07 -2.77 -0.12
CA LEU A 76 13.33 -3.95 -0.95
C LEU A 76 14.35 -3.64 -2.05
N LYS A 77 14.26 -2.45 -2.65
CA LYS A 77 15.22 -1.98 -3.64
C LYS A 77 16.62 -1.80 -3.07
N GLN A 78 16.74 -1.18 -1.89
CA GLN A 78 18.04 -1.01 -1.25
C GLN A 78 18.68 -2.35 -0.87
N ASN A 79 17.89 -3.29 -0.34
CA ASN A 79 18.38 -4.64 -0.02
C ASN A 79 18.88 -5.37 -1.27
N ALA A 80 18.17 -5.25 -2.39
CA ALA A 80 18.60 -5.83 -3.67
C ALA A 80 19.89 -5.19 -4.20
N GLU A 81 20.11 -3.91 -3.93
CA GLU A 81 21.28 -3.15 -4.41
C GLU A 81 22.55 -3.41 -3.56
N ASP A 82 22.43 -3.44 -2.24
CA ASP A 82 23.60 -3.55 -1.34
C ASP A 82 23.73 -4.91 -0.61
N GLY A 83 22.85 -5.87 -0.92
CA GLY A 83 22.81 -7.18 -0.27
C GLY A 83 22.34 -7.13 1.19
N GLY A 84 21.65 -6.06 1.60
CA GLY A 84 21.11 -5.89 2.93
C GLY A 84 19.93 -6.81 3.27
N GLN A 85 19.60 -6.85 4.55
CA GLN A 85 18.49 -7.57 5.15
C GLN A 85 17.60 -6.63 5.99
N ARG A 86 17.45 -5.38 5.54
CA ARG A 86 16.60 -4.39 6.21
C ARG A 86 15.16 -4.88 6.22
N ARG A 87 14.48 -4.68 7.34
CA ARG A 87 13.07 -5.05 7.54
C ARG A 87 12.24 -3.78 7.63
N PHE A 88 10.95 -3.89 7.36
CA PHE A 88 10.04 -2.75 7.45
C PHE A 88 8.73 -3.08 8.14
N ILE A 89 8.13 -2.07 8.76
CA ILE A 89 6.76 -2.07 9.26
C ILE A 89 6.07 -0.88 8.60
N LEU A 90 4.97 -1.16 7.90
CA LEU A 90 4.12 -0.16 7.27
C LEU A 90 2.78 -0.15 8.01
N VAL A 91 2.32 1.03 8.41
CA VAL A 91 0.98 1.22 8.98
C VAL A 91 0.19 2.10 8.03
N GLU A 92 -1.03 1.65 7.72
CA GLU A 92 -2.00 2.39 6.93
C GLU A 92 -3.38 2.24 7.59
N MET A 93 -4.10 3.35 7.72
CA MET A 93 -5.38 3.41 8.43
C MET A 93 -6.56 3.09 7.50
N ASP A 94 -6.49 3.49 6.23
CA ASP A 94 -7.54 3.18 5.27
C ASP A 94 -7.37 1.73 4.81
N ALA A 95 -8.35 0.89 5.14
CA ALA A 95 -8.31 -0.54 4.83
C ALA A 95 -8.28 -0.84 3.32
N ALA A 96 -8.91 0.01 2.50
CA ALA A 96 -8.89 -0.13 1.04
C ALA A 96 -7.52 0.27 0.50
N ILE A 97 -6.94 1.38 0.96
CA ILE A 97 -5.58 1.78 0.56
C ILE A 97 -4.56 0.72 1.02
N ALA A 98 -4.63 0.28 2.28
CA ALA A 98 -3.74 -0.72 2.85
C ALA A 98 -3.71 -2.00 2.03
N ARG A 99 -4.89 -2.51 1.63
CA ARG A 99 -5.02 -3.78 0.90
C ARG A 99 -4.75 -3.61 -0.60
N ASP A 100 -5.40 -2.65 -1.24
CA ASP A 100 -5.49 -2.57 -2.70
C ASP A 100 -4.35 -1.74 -3.30
N VAL A 101 -3.67 -0.90 -2.50
CA VAL A 101 -2.56 -0.06 -2.95
C VAL A 101 -1.26 -0.44 -2.25
N THR A 102 -1.18 -0.32 -0.92
CA THR A 102 0.06 -0.51 -0.15
C THR A 102 0.56 -1.94 -0.29
N ALA A 103 -0.27 -2.92 0.09
CA ALA A 103 0.07 -4.32 0.06
C ALA A 103 0.29 -4.82 -1.37
N GLU A 104 -0.55 -4.39 -2.32
CA GLU A 104 -0.42 -4.78 -3.72
C GLU A 104 0.87 -4.24 -4.36
N ARG A 105 1.22 -2.98 -4.08
CA ARG A 105 2.51 -2.41 -4.53
C ARG A 105 3.67 -3.24 -4.00
N VAL A 106 3.73 -3.46 -2.68
CA VAL A 106 4.84 -4.20 -2.05
C VAL A 106 4.90 -5.64 -2.56
N ARG A 107 3.75 -6.30 -2.76
CA ARG A 107 3.66 -7.65 -3.34
C ARG A 107 4.30 -7.70 -4.73
N ARG A 108 3.89 -6.82 -5.64
CA ARG A 108 4.41 -6.76 -7.01
C ARG A 108 5.91 -6.44 -7.04
N VAL A 109 6.36 -5.55 -6.17
CA VAL A 109 7.79 -5.22 -6.05
C VAL A 109 8.60 -6.43 -5.57
N ALA A 110 8.11 -7.16 -4.57
CA ALA A 110 8.81 -8.31 -4.02
C ALA A 110 8.82 -9.51 -4.99
N GLN A 111 7.66 -9.84 -5.57
CA GLN A 111 7.45 -11.08 -6.34
C GLN A 111 7.66 -10.90 -7.85
N GLY A 112 7.64 -9.67 -8.34
CA GLY A 112 7.57 -9.37 -9.76
C GLY A 112 6.14 -9.23 -10.25
N TYR A 113 5.98 -8.68 -11.45
CA TYR A 113 4.68 -8.43 -12.07
C TYR A 113 4.82 -8.29 -13.58
N THR A 114 3.71 -8.47 -14.30
CA THR A 114 3.65 -8.19 -15.74
C THR A 114 3.21 -6.74 -15.94
N ASN A 115 3.98 -5.98 -16.71
CA ASN A 115 3.65 -4.58 -16.99
C ASN A 115 2.50 -4.46 -18.03
N ALA A 116 2.00 -3.24 -18.24
CA ALA A 116 0.93 -2.98 -19.22
C ALA A 116 1.29 -3.34 -20.68
N LYS A 117 2.59 -3.55 -20.98
CA LYS A 117 3.07 -3.99 -22.30
C LYS A 117 3.15 -5.51 -22.43
N GLY A 118 2.77 -6.26 -21.38
CA GLY A 118 2.89 -7.71 -21.35
C GLY A 118 4.29 -8.23 -21.03
N GLU A 119 5.22 -7.35 -20.65
CA GLU A 119 6.61 -7.75 -20.34
C GLU A 119 6.72 -8.12 -18.86
N PRO A 120 7.39 -9.24 -18.51
CA PRO A 120 7.62 -9.61 -17.14
C PRO A 120 8.69 -8.72 -16.50
N VAL A 121 8.37 -8.16 -15.33
CA VAL A 121 9.32 -7.44 -14.46
C VAL A 121 9.68 -8.36 -13.30
N ALA A 122 10.96 -8.65 -13.15
CA ALA A 122 11.45 -9.49 -12.07
C ALA A 122 11.23 -8.82 -10.70
N GLY A 123 10.87 -9.63 -9.70
CA GLY A 123 10.77 -9.17 -8.32
C GLY A 123 12.14 -8.88 -7.71
N LEU A 124 12.16 -7.97 -6.75
CA LEU A 124 13.36 -7.64 -5.97
C LEU A 124 13.66 -8.69 -4.90
N GLY A 125 12.76 -9.66 -4.69
CA GLY A 125 12.83 -10.64 -3.62
C GLY A 125 12.28 -10.10 -2.30
N GLY A 126 12.45 -10.89 -1.24
CA GLY A 126 11.86 -10.62 0.07
C GLY A 126 10.37 -10.94 0.14
N GLY A 127 9.70 -10.40 1.15
CA GLY A 127 8.29 -10.64 1.40
C GLY A 127 7.79 -9.79 2.57
N PHE A 128 6.49 -9.85 2.81
CA PHE A 128 5.85 -9.18 3.94
C PHE A 128 4.64 -9.99 4.42
N GLN A 129 4.23 -9.71 5.64
CA GLN A 129 2.98 -10.21 6.19
C GLN A 129 1.99 -9.06 6.31
N PHE A 130 0.78 -9.27 5.81
CA PHE A 130 -0.31 -8.31 5.99
C PHE A 130 -1.07 -8.66 7.26
N CYS A 131 -1.10 -7.71 8.21
CA CYS A 131 -1.83 -7.87 9.47
C CYS A 131 -2.90 -6.79 9.57
N ARG A 132 -4.06 -7.14 10.10
CA ARG A 132 -5.13 -6.19 10.44
C ARG A 132 -5.24 -6.14 11.96
N LEU A 133 -5.29 -4.93 12.52
CA LEU A 133 -5.61 -4.75 13.93
C LEU A 133 -7.12 -4.98 14.12
N SER A 134 -7.47 -5.67 15.21
CA SER A 134 -8.87 -5.77 15.61
C SER A 134 -9.42 -4.38 15.91
N ALA A 135 -10.70 -4.15 15.55
CA ALA A 135 -11.36 -2.88 15.82
C ALA A 135 -11.36 -2.53 17.32
N GLU A 136 -11.37 -3.56 18.15
CA GLU A 136 -11.36 -3.47 19.59
C GLU A 136 -10.20 -4.30 20.17
N PRO A 137 -9.58 -3.87 21.29
CA PRO A 137 -8.56 -4.66 21.97
C PRO A 137 -9.08 -6.03 22.43
N LEU A 138 -8.20 -7.04 22.50
CA LEU A 138 -8.58 -8.36 23.01
C LEU A 138 -8.90 -8.33 24.52
N PHE A 139 -8.16 -7.51 25.25
CA PHE A 139 -8.27 -7.35 26.70
C PHE A 139 -8.99 -6.05 27.05
N ASP A 140 -9.79 -6.07 28.13
CA ASP A 140 -10.32 -4.86 28.73
C ASP A 140 -9.27 -4.13 29.59
N ALA A 141 -9.67 -2.99 30.18
CA ALA A 141 -8.78 -2.16 30.99
C ALA A 141 -8.24 -2.87 32.25
N ASP A 142 -8.92 -3.92 32.72
CA ASP A 142 -8.54 -4.72 33.88
C ASP A 142 -7.68 -5.95 33.48
N GLY A 143 -7.38 -6.10 32.19
CA GLY A 143 -6.60 -7.20 31.63
C GLY A 143 -7.37 -8.50 31.43
N GLN A 144 -8.71 -8.48 31.55
CA GLN A 144 -9.55 -9.64 31.26
C GLN A 144 -9.86 -9.73 29.77
N ILE A 145 -10.04 -10.94 29.24
CA ILE A 145 -10.51 -11.11 27.87
C ILE A 145 -11.94 -10.56 27.79
N ARG A 146 -12.21 -9.68 26.83
CA ARG A 146 -13.55 -9.10 26.68
C ARG A 146 -14.59 -10.20 26.43
N ARG A 147 -15.76 -10.10 27.06
CA ARG A 147 -16.78 -11.17 27.05
C ARG A 147 -17.40 -11.45 25.68
N ASP A 148 -17.28 -10.50 24.75
CA ASP A 148 -17.76 -10.58 23.37
C ASP A 148 -16.75 -11.26 22.42
N VAL A 149 -15.55 -11.59 22.89
CA VAL A 149 -14.51 -12.25 22.09
C VAL A 149 -14.93 -13.68 21.76
N ARG A 150 -15.02 -13.98 20.47
CA ARG A 150 -15.32 -15.34 19.97
C ARG A 150 -14.08 -16.22 19.97
N PHE A 151 -14.28 -17.54 20.05
CA PHE A 151 -13.20 -18.52 19.93
C PHE A 151 -12.32 -18.29 18.70
N ALA A 152 -12.90 -17.95 17.55
CA ALA A 152 -12.14 -17.68 16.34
C ALA A 152 -11.14 -16.51 16.50
N GLN A 153 -11.54 -15.43 17.16
CA GLN A 153 -10.66 -14.26 17.40
C GLN A 153 -9.54 -14.61 18.39
N LEU A 154 -9.86 -15.40 19.42
CA LEU A 154 -8.85 -15.88 20.37
C LEU A 154 -7.88 -16.85 19.70
N ALA A 155 -8.36 -17.75 18.84
CA ALA A 155 -7.53 -18.70 18.10
C ALA A 155 -6.59 -17.98 17.11
N GLU A 156 -7.08 -16.96 16.40
CA GLU A 156 -6.26 -16.09 15.55
C GLU A 156 -5.14 -15.41 16.34
N PHE A 157 -5.46 -14.86 17.53
CA PHE A 157 -4.49 -14.23 18.40
C PHE A 157 -3.45 -15.22 18.92
N VAL A 158 -3.88 -16.36 19.47
CA VAL A 158 -2.97 -17.40 19.98
C VAL A 158 -2.07 -17.92 18.86
N TRP A 159 -2.62 -18.19 17.67
CA TRP A 159 -1.83 -18.60 16.52
C TRP A 159 -0.76 -17.57 16.15
N PHE A 160 -1.13 -16.29 16.11
CA PHE A 160 -0.18 -15.23 15.82
C PHE A 160 0.92 -15.11 16.88
N VAL A 161 0.56 -15.19 18.17
CA VAL A 161 1.53 -15.16 19.28
C VAL A 161 2.51 -16.34 19.21
N GLU A 162 2.03 -17.55 18.89
CA GLU A 162 2.85 -18.76 18.84
C GLU A 162 3.70 -18.86 17.57
N THR A 163 3.17 -18.44 16.41
CA THR A 163 3.82 -18.66 15.11
C THR A 163 4.47 -17.41 14.52
N GLY A 164 4.15 -16.22 15.04
CA GLY A 164 4.48 -14.93 14.41
C GLY A 164 3.73 -14.67 13.09
N SER A 165 2.84 -15.60 12.68
CA SER A 165 2.17 -15.56 11.38
C SER A 165 0.66 -15.34 11.52
N GLY A 166 0.06 -14.69 10.52
CA GLY A 166 -1.40 -14.53 10.48
C GLY A 166 -2.08 -15.89 10.32
N TYR A 167 -3.16 -16.14 11.06
CA TYR A 167 -3.89 -17.40 10.96
C TYR A 167 -4.66 -17.49 9.64
N THR A 168 -4.20 -18.31 8.70
CA THR A 168 -4.97 -18.71 7.52
C THR A 168 -5.75 -19.96 7.86
N GLN A 169 -7.03 -19.81 8.23
CA GLN A 169 -7.94 -20.93 8.50
C GLN A 169 -7.80 -22.01 7.40
N PRO A 170 -7.59 -23.29 7.75
CA PRO A 170 -7.81 -24.37 6.81
C PRO A 170 -9.29 -24.35 6.44
N SER A 171 -9.62 -24.16 5.17
CA SER A 171 -10.98 -24.31 4.68
C SER A 171 -11.40 -25.78 4.86
N PHE A 172 -12.04 -26.12 5.99
CA PHE A 172 -12.78 -27.37 6.10
C PHE A 172 -14.10 -27.24 5.34
N ARG A 173 -14.00 -27.16 4.02
CA ARG A 173 -15.03 -27.54 3.08
C ARG A 173 -14.33 -28.44 2.07
N GLY A 174 -14.80 -29.67 1.95
CA GLY A 174 -14.38 -30.54 0.86
C GLY A 174 -14.52 -29.79 -0.46
N ASP A 175 -13.51 -29.97 -1.30
CA ASP A 175 -13.34 -29.48 -2.66
C ASP A 175 -12.56 -28.15 -2.84
N ALA A 176 -11.35 -28.36 -3.37
CA ALA A 176 -10.43 -27.47 -4.09
C ALA A 176 -10.02 -26.12 -3.46
N VAL A 177 -8.71 -26.00 -3.24
CA VAL A 177 -8.00 -24.84 -2.68
C VAL A 177 -7.87 -23.73 -3.73
N GLU A 178 -8.47 -22.57 -3.48
CA GLU A 178 -7.98 -21.30 -4.01
C GLU A 178 -7.63 -20.33 -2.87
N PRO A 179 -6.46 -19.65 -2.92
CA PRO A 179 -6.11 -18.63 -1.94
C PRO A 179 -6.90 -17.34 -2.20
N GLY A 180 -8.13 -17.28 -1.67
CA GLY A 180 -9.02 -16.13 -1.78
C GLY A 180 -8.94 -15.20 -0.58
N ILE A 181 -8.43 -13.98 -0.79
CA ILE A 181 -8.74 -12.82 0.05
C ILE A 181 -10.27 -12.74 0.18
N GLN A 182 -10.79 -12.80 1.40
CA GLN A 182 -12.23 -12.65 1.63
C GLN A 182 -12.66 -11.25 1.16
N LYS A 183 -13.39 -11.19 0.05
CA LYS A 183 -14.15 -10.00 -0.34
C LYS A 183 -15.33 -9.85 0.61
N GLU A 184 -15.21 -9.04 1.65
CA GLU A 184 -16.38 -8.57 2.38
C GLU A 184 -17.28 -7.78 1.41
N LYS A 185 -18.55 -8.17 1.32
CA LYS A 185 -19.58 -7.45 0.56
C LYS A 185 -19.73 -6.05 1.16
N LEU A 186 -19.47 -5.04 0.34
CA LEU A 186 -19.76 -3.63 0.67
C LEU A 186 -21.26 -3.48 0.93
N ASP A 187 -21.63 -3.09 2.15
CA ASP A 187 -23.01 -2.85 2.56
C ASP A 187 -23.59 -1.70 1.71
N SER A 188 -24.71 -1.96 1.03
CA SER A 188 -25.36 -1.04 0.09
C SER A 188 -26.05 0.16 0.78
N ARG A 189 -25.76 0.40 2.06
CA ARG A 189 -26.41 1.40 2.93
C ARG A 189 -25.65 2.72 3.07
N LEU A 190 -24.50 2.88 2.41
CA LEU A 190 -23.72 4.12 2.43
C LEU A 190 -23.82 4.97 1.15
N ARG A 191 -24.79 4.70 0.27
CA ARG A 191 -25.21 5.71 -0.72
C ARG A 191 -26.11 6.71 0.00
N GLY A 192 -25.52 7.84 0.40
CA GLY A 192 -26.25 8.99 0.92
C GLY A 192 -27.36 9.41 -0.04
N HIS A 193 -28.54 9.61 0.52
CA HIS A 193 -29.62 10.41 -0.04
C HIS A 193 -29.12 11.83 -0.23
N ASP A 194 -29.06 12.29 -1.47
CA ASP A 194 -29.11 13.71 -1.82
C ASP A 194 -29.88 13.83 -3.14
N GLU A 195 -31.21 13.72 -3.05
CA GLU A 195 -32.13 14.33 -4.01
C GLU A 195 -33.25 15.04 -3.22
N ASP A 196 -33.65 16.19 -3.78
CA ASP A 196 -34.88 16.96 -3.54
C ASP A 196 -34.87 18.06 -2.45
N GLU A 197 -34.65 19.32 -2.87
CA GLU A 197 -35.73 20.22 -3.37
C GLU A 197 -35.35 21.71 -3.26
N ARG A 198 -35.43 22.43 -4.39
CA ARG A 198 -36.29 23.63 -4.56
C ARG A 198 -36.12 24.23 -5.96
N GLY A 199 -37.17 24.10 -6.76
CA GLY A 199 -37.41 24.87 -7.98
C GLY A 199 -38.13 26.20 -7.72
N HIS A 200 -38.16 27.00 -8.79
CA HIS A 200 -39.08 28.08 -9.19
C HIS A 200 -38.31 28.90 -10.26
N ASP A 201 -38.81 29.39 -11.39
CA ASP A 201 -40.04 29.34 -12.20
C ASP A 201 -39.60 30.06 -13.51
N GLU A 202 -39.83 29.51 -14.70
CA GLU A 202 -40.85 29.92 -15.69
C GLU A 202 -40.27 30.63 -16.94
N ASP A 203 -41.02 30.47 -18.04
CA ASP A 203 -41.09 31.25 -19.28
C ASP A 203 -40.28 30.88 -20.55
N GLU A 204 -40.92 29.98 -21.32
CA GLU A 204 -41.49 30.16 -22.67
C GLU A 204 -40.69 30.73 -23.88
N ARG A 205 -41.00 30.10 -25.04
CA ARG A 205 -40.76 30.46 -26.47
C ARG A 205 -39.45 29.89 -27.04
N GLY A 206 -39.41 28.92 -27.96
CA GLY A 206 -40.31 28.54 -29.05
C GLY A 206 -39.69 29.02 -30.37
N HIS A 207 -39.19 28.10 -31.21
CA HIS A 207 -39.13 28.19 -32.69
C HIS A 207 -38.52 26.91 -33.27
N ASP A 208 -39.38 26.10 -33.86
CA ASP A 208 -39.06 25.02 -34.80
C ASP A 208 -38.86 25.63 -36.18
N GLU A 209 -37.75 25.31 -36.87
CA GLU A 209 -37.70 25.34 -38.33
C GLU A 209 -36.98 24.09 -38.85
N ASP A 210 -37.80 23.21 -39.42
CA ASP A 210 -37.41 22.03 -40.20
C ASP A 210 -36.85 22.45 -41.56
N GLY A 211 -35.59 22.09 -41.83
CA GLY A 211 -34.98 22.20 -43.16
C GLY A 211 -35.30 20.98 -44.01
N HIS A 212 -36.28 21.10 -44.90
CA HIS A 212 -36.53 20.14 -45.98
C HIS A 212 -35.43 20.20 -47.04
N GLY A 213 -34.88 19.02 -47.37
CA GLY A 213 -34.11 18.80 -48.58
C GLY A 213 -35.01 18.60 -49.79
N GLN A 214 -34.68 19.29 -50.88
CA GLN A 214 -34.70 18.84 -52.28
C GLN A 214 -33.75 19.73 -53.08
#